data_AF-A0A964V3H3-F1
#
_entry.id   AF-A0A964V3H3-F1
#
_cell.length_a   1.000
_cell.length_b   1.000
_cell.length_c   1.000
_cell.angle_alpha   90.00
_cell.angle_beta   90.00
_cell.angle_gamma   90.00
#
_symmetry.space_group_name_H-M   'P 1'
#
loop_
_entity.id
_entity.type
_entity.pdbx_description
1 polymer ?
#
loop_
_entity_poly.entity_id
_entity_poly.type
_entity_poly.pdbx_seq_one_letter_code
_entity_poly.pdbx_strand_id
1 'polypeptide(L)'
;MSADAPAVPPSLPVTAHAGWQAYHAMLASKTAYFDFLAALDRKTLAGGQRTLAEIAHLDSRLREHTEAVGCFRTAMANLAASDLAARDALVAVIGELNQTLGVEPKPRLH
;
A
#
# COMPACT_ATOMS: atom_id res chain seq x y z
N MET A 1 -8.25 -1.91 -18.37
CA MET A 1 -8.42 -0.91 -17.29
C MET A 1 -7.04 -0.38 -16.97
N SER A 2 -6.70 0.81 -17.47
CA SER A 2 -5.43 1.45 -17.13
C SER A 2 -5.49 1.84 -15.66
N ALA A 3 -4.71 1.17 -14.82
CA ALA A 3 -4.39 1.71 -13.51
C ALA A 3 -3.59 2.98 -13.80
N ASP A 4 -4.22 4.13 -13.63
CA ASP A 4 -3.56 5.41 -13.78
C ASP A 4 -2.39 5.41 -12.80
N ALA A 5 -1.17 5.62 -13.30
CA ALA A 5 0.01 5.61 -12.45
C ALA A 5 -0.17 6.68 -11.38
N PRO A 6 0.17 6.42 -10.11
CA PRO A 6 -0.02 7.39 -9.05
C PRO A 6 0.68 8.69 -9.44
N ALA A 7 -0.06 9.80 -9.40
CA ALA A 7 0.46 11.11 -9.74
C ALA A 7 1.74 11.37 -8.93
N VAL A 8 2.84 11.64 -9.64
CA VAL A 8 4.13 11.86 -9.00
C VAL A 8 4.17 13.29 -8.45
N PRO A 9 4.52 13.50 -7.17
CA PRO A 9 4.67 14.83 -6.62
C PRO A 9 5.72 15.62 -7.41
N PRO A 10 5.45 16.90 -7.77
CA PRO A 10 6.38 17.69 -8.58
C PRO A 10 7.71 17.98 -7.85
N SER A 11 7.75 17.83 -6.53
CA SER A 11 8.94 17.95 -5.70
C SER A 11 9.81 16.69 -5.65
N LEU A 12 9.34 15.57 -6.22
CA LEU A 12 10.03 14.31 -6.13
C LEU A 12 11.04 14.14 -7.28
N PRO A 13 12.34 13.89 -6.98
CA PRO A 13 13.32 13.64 -8.03
C PRO A 13 13.01 12.40 -8.86
N VAL A 14 13.41 12.39 -10.13
CA VAL A 14 13.22 11.24 -11.05
C VAL A 14 13.83 9.96 -10.50
N THR A 15 14.97 10.06 -9.80
CA THR A 15 15.64 8.94 -9.14
C THR A 15 14.76 8.27 -8.09
N ALA A 16 13.84 8.99 -7.46
CA ALA A 16 12.90 8.47 -6.46
C ALA A 16 11.60 7.90 -7.05
N HIS A 17 11.33 8.05 -8.36
CA HIS A 17 10.07 7.58 -8.97
C HIS A 17 9.84 6.08 -8.80
N ALA A 18 10.88 5.26 -8.89
CA ALA A 18 10.75 3.81 -8.68
C ALA A 18 10.35 3.48 -7.23
N GLY A 19 10.89 4.21 -6.24
CA GLY A 19 10.49 4.09 -4.84
C GLY A 19 9.05 4.53 -4.62
N TRP A 20 8.63 5.61 -5.27
CA TRP A 20 7.24 6.10 -5.25
C TRP A 20 6.24 5.08 -5.81
N GLN A 21 6.53 4.51 -6.97
CA GLN A 21 5.70 3.47 -7.58
C GLN A 21 5.61 2.24 -6.67
N ALA A 22 6.73 1.80 -6.08
CA ALA A 22 6.74 0.67 -5.16
C ALA A 22 5.96 0.95 -3.87
N TYR A 23 6.01 2.18 -3.34
CA TYR A 23 5.19 2.60 -2.20
C TYR A 23 3.69 2.50 -2.51
N HIS A 24 3.26 3.01 -3.66
CA HIS A 24 1.86 2.91 -4.07
C HIS A 24 1.40 1.48 -4.33
N ALA A 25 2.24 0.64 -4.93
CA ALA A 25 1.94 -0.79 -5.09
C ALA A 25 1.78 -1.49 -3.72
N MET A 26 2.60 -1.12 -2.73
CA MET A 26 2.47 -1.60 -1.36
C MET A 26 1.16 -1.14 -0.70
N LEU A 27 0.75 0.12 -0.90
CA LEU A 27 -0.55 0.61 -0.40
C LEU A 27 -1.72 -0.09 -1.09
N ALA A 28 -1.69 -0.21 -2.42
CA ALA A 28 -2.75 -0.85 -3.19
C ALA A 28 -2.93 -2.33 -2.80
N SER A 29 -1.83 -3.08 -2.65
CA SER A 29 -1.88 -4.48 -2.20
C SER A 29 -2.39 -4.61 -0.76
N LYS A 30 -2.02 -3.68 0.13
CA LYS A 30 -2.54 -3.62 1.50
C LYS A 30 -4.06 -3.41 1.50
N THR A 31 -4.55 -2.41 0.78
CA THR A 31 -5.98 -2.12 0.64
C THR A 31 -6.74 -3.32 0.07
N ALA A 32 -6.25 -3.91 -1.02
CA ALA A 32 -6.87 -5.09 -1.62
C ALA A 32 -6.99 -6.28 -0.65
N TYR A 33 -5.96 -6.52 0.17
CA TYR A 33 -6.00 -7.56 1.20
C TYR A 33 -7.06 -7.26 2.27
N PHE A 34 -7.05 -6.06 2.86
CA PHE A 34 -7.99 -5.70 3.93
C PHE A 34 -9.43 -5.58 3.44
N ASP A 35 -9.67 -5.08 2.24
CA ASP A 35 -11.00 -5.00 1.64
C ASP A 35 -11.59 -6.40 1.44
N PHE A 36 -10.78 -7.34 0.95
CA PHE A 36 -11.20 -8.71 0.77
C PHE A 36 -11.46 -9.40 2.11
N LEU A 37 -10.58 -9.20 3.11
CA LEU A 37 -10.78 -9.69 4.46
C LEU A 37 -12.09 -9.16 5.07
N ALA A 38 -12.35 -7.86 4.95
CA ALA A 38 -13.58 -7.24 5.43
C ALA A 38 -14.84 -7.77 4.72
N ALA A 39 -14.74 -8.11 3.42
CA ALA A 39 -15.82 -8.76 2.70
C ALA A 39 -16.11 -10.17 3.23
N LEU A 40 -15.07 -10.95 3.53
CA LEU A 40 -15.22 -12.27 4.15
C LEU A 40 -15.80 -12.17 5.56
N ASP A 41 -15.43 -11.17 6.34
CA ASP A 41 -16.00 -10.95 7.68
C ASP A 41 -17.48 -10.61 7.61
N ARG A 42 -17.89 -9.72 6.70
CA ARG A 42 -19.32 -9.43 6.46
C ARG A 42 -20.10 -10.69 6.07
N LYS A 43 -19.53 -11.55 5.23
CA LYS A 43 -20.13 -12.83 4.85
C LYS A 43 -20.34 -13.75 6.06
N THR A 44 -19.33 -13.88 6.91
CA THR A 44 -19.41 -14.69 8.13
C THR A 44 -20.45 -14.14 9.11
N LEU A 45 -20.51 -12.82 9.29
CA LEU A 45 -21.50 -12.16 10.14
C LEU A 45 -22.95 -12.38 9.64
N ALA A 46 -23.15 -12.53 8.33
CA ALA A 46 -24.44 -12.88 7.74
C ALA A 46 -24.79 -14.38 7.83
N GLY A 47 -24.00 -15.19 8.57
CA GLY A 47 -24.21 -16.63 8.73
C GLY A 47 -23.60 -17.48 7.61
N GLY A 48 -22.87 -16.88 6.67
CA GLY A 48 -22.12 -17.59 5.65
C GLY A 48 -20.85 -18.24 6.21
N GLN A 49 -20.26 -19.14 5.43
CA GLN A 49 -18.96 -19.75 5.73
C GLN A 49 -17.94 -19.39 4.65
N ARG A 50 -16.67 -19.23 5.06
CA ARG A 50 -15.56 -19.06 4.12
C ARG A 50 -15.30 -20.38 3.38
N THR A 51 -15.12 -20.29 2.07
CA THR A 51 -14.77 -21.43 1.22
C THR A 51 -13.25 -21.60 1.15
N LEU A 52 -12.79 -22.78 0.74
CA LEU A 52 -11.35 -23.02 0.50
C LEU A 52 -10.79 -22.08 -0.57
N ALA A 53 -11.57 -21.76 -1.61
CA ALA A 53 -11.17 -20.83 -2.66
C ALA A 53 -10.98 -19.41 -2.13
N GLU A 54 -11.87 -18.96 -1.22
CA GLU A 54 -11.75 -17.65 -0.57
C GLU A 54 -10.53 -17.58 0.37
N ILE A 55 -10.24 -18.65 1.11
CA ILE A 55 -9.04 -18.72 1.95
C ILE A 55 -7.78 -18.67 1.08
N ALA A 56 -7.71 -19.49 0.02
CA ALA A 56 -6.59 -19.48 -0.91
C ALA A 56 -6.40 -18.13 -1.60
N HIS A 57 -7.50 -17.42 -1.90
CA HIS A 57 -7.42 -16.07 -2.45
C HIS A 57 -6.86 -15.08 -1.44
N LEU A 58 -7.28 -15.15 -0.17
CA LEU A 58 -6.74 -14.31 0.91
C LEU A 58 -5.22 -14.52 1.08
N ASP A 59 -4.76 -15.78 1.03
CA ASP A 59 -3.34 -16.11 1.08
C ASP A 59 -2.57 -15.57 -0.13
N SER A 60 -3.17 -15.60 -1.33
CA SER A 60 -2.60 -14.96 -2.52
C SER A 60 -2.40 -13.46 -2.32
N ARG A 61 -3.42 -12.76 -1.80
CA ARG A 61 -3.34 -11.32 -1.53
C ARG A 61 -2.27 -10.99 -0.50
N LEU A 62 -2.11 -11.82 0.53
CA LEU A 62 -1.06 -11.64 1.53
C LEU A 62 0.35 -11.81 0.92
N ARG A 63 0.53 -12.78 0.01
CA ARG A 63 1.79 -12.95 -0.72
C ARG A 63 2.09 -11.77 -1.63
N GLU A 64 1.11 -11.32 -2.42
CA GLU A 64 1.22 -10.11 -3.25
C GLU A 64 1.65 -8.89 -2.41
N HIS A 65 1.07 -8.71 -1.22
CA HIS A 65 1.47 -7.64 -0.32
C HIS A 65 2.91 -7.80 0.20
N THR A 66 3.30 -9.03 0.56
CA THR A 66 4.67 -9.33 1.02
C THR A 66 5.70 -9.03 -0.07
N GLU A 67 5.42 -9.38 -1.32
CA GLU A 67 6.25 -9.06 -2.47
C GLU A 67 6.35 -7.54 -2.69
N ALA A 68 5.22 -6.82 -2.63
CA ALA A 68 5.21 -5.36 -2.76
C ALA A 68 6.03 -4.65 -1.67
N VAL A 69 5.95 -5.12 -0.42
CA VAL A 69 6.81 -4.65 0.68
C VAL A 69 8.29 -4.92 0.38
N GLY A 70 8.61 -6.10 -0.15
CA GLY A 70 9.96 -6.45 -0.59
C GLY A 70 10.49 -5.54 -1.70
N CYS A 71 9.67 -5.26 -2.71
CA CYS A 71 10.01 -4.33 -3.80
C CYS A 71 10.26 -2.91 -3.27
N PHE A 72 9.39 -2.40 -2.39
CA PHE A 72 9.57 -1.09 -1.78
C PHE A 72 10.85 -1.01 -0.95
N ARG A 73 11.13 -2.03 -0.12
CA ARG A 73 12.38 -2.11 0.66
C ARG A 73 13.61 -2.07 -0.24
N THR A 74 13.61 -2.84 -1.32
CA THR A 74 14.72 -2.87 -2.29
C THR A 74 14.88 -1.54 -3.01
N ALA A 75 13.78 -0.90 -3.43
CA ALA A 75 13.82 0.41 -4.06
C ALA A 75 14.41 1.48 -3.11
N MET A 76 14.02 1.47 -1.85
CA MET A 76 14.56 2.37 -0.83
C MET A 76 16.06 2.13 -0.55
N ALA A 77 16.48 0.87 -0.49
CA ALA A 77 17.89 0.51 -0.31
C ALA A 77 18.75 0.95 -1.49
N ASN A 78 18.29 0.70 -2.72
CA ASN A 78 18.97 1.15 -3.93
C ASN A 78 19.07 2.68 -4.00
N LEU A 79 17.98 3.38 -3.66
CA LEU A 79 17.96 4.83 -3.64
C LEU A 79 18.88 5.41 -2.56
N ALA A 80 18.93 4.81 -1.37
CA ALA A 80 19.87 5.21 -0.33
C ALA A 80 21.35 5.03 -0.74
N ALA A 81 21.63 4.02 -1.57
CA ALA A 81 22.98 3.77 -2.07
C ALA A 81 23.39 4.71 -3.22
N SER A 82 22.44 5.21 -4.01
CA SER A 82 22.72 6.03 -5.20
C SER A 82 22.48 7.53 -5.01
N ASP A 83 21.46 7.92 -4.24
CA ASP A 83 21.00 9.29 -4.10
C ASP A 83 20.26 9.49 -2.76
N LEU A 84 21.02 9.81 -1.72
CA LEU A 84 20.50 10.01 -0.37
C LEU A 84 19.50 11.17 -0.31
N ALA A 85 19.71 12.24 -1.08
CA ALA A 85 18.82 13.40 -1.10
C ALA A 85 17.45 13.03 -1.71
N ALA A 86 17.43 12.24 -2.79
CA ALA A 86 16.18 11.74 -3.36
C ALA A 86 15.47 10.75 -2.43
N ARG A 87 16.22 9.92 -1.68
CA ARG A 87 15.66 9.07 -0.63
C ARG A 87 14.97 9.90 0.44
N ASP A 88 15.61 10.96 0.92
CA ASP A 88 15.05 11.82 1.97
C ASP A 88 13.82 12.60 1.49
N ALA A 89 13.85 13.10 0.25
CA ALA A 89 12.68 13.71 -0.38
C ALA A 89 11.49 12.74 -0.46
N LEU A 90 11.73 11.48 -0.86
CA LEU A 90 10.69 10.45 -0.89
C LEU A 90 10.12 10.15 0.51
N VAL A 91 10.99 10.06 1.52
CA VAL A 91 10.55 9.84 2.91
C VAL A 91 9.72 11.01 3.42
N ALA A 92 10.10 12.26 3.12
CA ALA A 92 9.34 13.44 3.51
C ALA A 92 7.93 13.42 2.92
N VAL A 93 7.81 13.18 1.61
CA VAL A 93 6.52 13.06 0.92
C VAL A 93 5.66 11.94 1.52
N ILE A 94 6.23 10.75 1.75
CA ILE A 94 5.51 9.64 2.38
C ILE A 94 5.06 10.01 3.81
N GLY A 95 5.90 10.73 4.55
CA GLY A 95 5.60 11.20 5.89
C GLY A 95 4.42 12.17 5.91
N GLU A 96 4.35 13.10 4.96
CA GLU A 96 3.22 14.02 4.79
C GLU A 96 1.93 13.27 4.43
N LEU A 97 2.00 12.34 3.48
CA LEU A 97 0.85 11.51 3.11
C LEU A 97 0.31 10.70 4.28
N ASN A 98 1.19 10.03 5.04
CA ASN A 98 0.76 9.23 6.19
C ASN A 98 0.13 10.09 7.30
N GLN A 99 0.57 11.34 7.46
CA GLN A 99 -0.08 12.28 8.38
C GLN A 99 -1.49 12.64 7.92
N THR A 100 -1.70 12.86 6.62
CA THR A 100 -3.06 13.14 6.09
C THR A 100 -3.98 11.92 6.16
N LEU A 101 -3.45 10.71 5.92
CA LEU A 101 -4.19 9.45 5.99
C LEU A 101 -4.47 9.00 7.43
N GLY A 102 -3.65 9.40 8.40
CA GLY A 102 -3.82 9.11 9.82
C GLY A 102 -4.91 9.95 10.52
N VAL A 103 -5.49 10.93 9.83
CA VAL A 103 -6.58 11.78 10.33
C VAL A 103 -7.92 11.35 9.70
N GLU A 104 -8.28 10.07 9.86
CA GLU A 104 -9.70 9.72 9.75
C GLU A 104 -10.41 10.17 11.05
N PRO A 105 -11.49 10.97 10.96
CA PRO A 105 -12.25 11.39 12.13
C PRO A 105 -12.86 10.14 12.78
N LYS A 106 -12.45 9.86 14.02
CA LYS A 106 -13.12 8.90 14.91
C LYS A 106 -14.63 9.21 14.85
N PRO A 107 -15.50 8.28 14.40
CA PRO A 107 -16.93 8.54 14.38
C PRO A 107 -17.37 8.82 15.82
N ARG A 108 -17.83 10.05 16.07
CA ARG A 108 -18.49 10.39 17.33
C ARG A 108 -19.81 9.63 17.33
N LEU A 109 -19.83 8.50 18.02
CA LEU A 109 -21.08 7.85 18.43
C LEU A 109 -21.77 8.83 19.39
N HIS A 110 -22.82 9.49 18.90
CA HIS A 110 -23.84 10.17 19.68
C HIS A 110 -25.01 9.22 19.87
#